data_AF-A0A1G8NA80-F1
#
_entry.id   AF-A0A1G8NA80-F1
#
_cell.length_a   1.000
_cell.length_b   1.000
_cell.length_c   1.000
_cell.angle_alpha   90.00
_cell.angle_beta   90.00
_cell.angle_gamma   90.00
#
_symmetry.space_group_name_H-M   'P 1'
#
loop_
_entity.id
_entity.type
_entity.pdbx_description
1 polymer ?
#
loop_
_entity_poly.entity_id
_entity_poly.type
_entity_poly.pdbx_seq_one_letter_code
_entity_poly.pdbx_strand_id
1 'polypeptide(L)'
;MKLSIERGTLLKAVAQAQSVVERRNTIPILANVLIEAEGNTVQFRATDLDIEVVDKAPAQVERAGATTVSAVTLHEIVRKLPDGALVTLTDDGANGRLAVTAGRSQFNLATLPKEDFPVMASSEYTTNFSADAPVLRRLFDKSKFAISTEETRYYLNGVYMHVADADGGKVLRCVATDGHRLARIDADLPEGAADMPGVIVPRKTVGELRKLLEDDDTKIAVSVSETKVRFATPDITLTSKVIDGTFPDYTRVIPQGNTRKMEVDASEFAAAVDRVATVSSERSRAVKMQLDEDRLILSVNAPDSGAAEEELAVAYGDERLEIGFNAKYLLEIASQVDRENAVFLFNSAGDPTLMREGNDTSAVYVVMPMRV
;
A
#
# COMPACT_ATOMS: atom_id res chain seq x y z
N MET A 1 -2.20 35.01 7.52
CA MET A 1 -3.36 34.18 7.09
C MET A 1 -4.54 34.30 8.09
N LYS A 2 -5.80 34.16 7.64
CA LYS A 2 -7.01 33.92 8.47
C LYS A 2 -8.08 33.20 7.64
N LEU A 3 -8.53 32.03 8.09
CA LEU A 3 -9.57 31.23 7.40
C LEU A 3 -10.48 30.51 8.40
N SER A 4 -11.68 30.13 7.93
CA SER A 4 -12.60 29.23 8.63
C SER A 4 -12.94 28.02 7.76
N ILE A 5 -12.93 26.84 8.35
CA ILE A 5 -13.12 25.54 7.68
C ILE A 5 -13.92 24.59 8.56
N GLU A 6 -14.76 23.76 7.96
CA GLU A 6 -15.53 22.73 8.67
C GLU A 6 -14.58 21.65 9.24
N ARG A 7 -14.85 21.19 10.47
CA ARG A 7 -13.95 20.27 11.19
C ARG A 7 -13.66 19.00 10.39
N GLY A 8 -14.67 18.32 9.85
CA GLY A 8 -14.50 17.08 9.10
C GLY A 8 -13.58 17.25 7.90
N THR A 9 -13.76 18.35 7.17
CA THR A 9 -12.92 18.74 6.03
C THR A 9 -11.46 18.96 6.47
N LEU A 10 -11.24 19.75 7.54
CA LEU A 10 -9.91 19.99 8.09
C LEU A 10 -9.27 18.69 8.63
N LEU A 11 -10.05 17.84 9.29
CA LEU A 11 -9.58 16.59 9.86
C LEU A 11 -9.06 15.66 8.78
N LYS A 12 -9.80 15.52 7.67
CA LYS A 12 -9.40 14.70 6.52
C LYS A 12 -8.07 15.19 5.94
N ALA A 13 -7.94 16.49 5.67
CA ALA A 13 -6.73 17.06 5.07
C ALA A 13 -5.50 16.95 5.98
N VAL A 14 -5.66 17.26 7.27
CA VAL A 14 -4.54 17.15 8.21
C VAL A 14 -4.18 15.69 8.51
N ALA A 15 -5.14 14.76 8.46
CA ALA A 15 -4.85 13.33 8.59
C ALA A 15 -4.01 12.77 7.43
N GLN A 16 -4.18 13.31 6.21
CA GLN A 16 -3.31 12.99 5.08
C GLN A 16 -1.92 13.60 5.23
N ALA A 17 -1.85 14.88 5.61
CA ALA A 17 -0.57 15.51 5.90
C ALA A 17 0.22 14.76 7.00
N GLN A 18 -0.47 14.33 8.06
CA GLN A 18 0.11 13.64 9.20
C GLN A 18 0.62 12.22 8.89
N SER A 19 0.10 11.55 7.85
CA SER A 19 0.60 10.20 7.48
C SER A 19 1.90 10.23 6.69
N VAL A 20 2.14 11.29 5.91
CA VAL A 20 3.41 11.50 5.21
C VAL A 20 4.54 11.86 6.18
N VAL A 21 4.23 12.60 7.24
CA VAL A 21 5.23 13.01 8.24
C VAL A 21 5.80 11.81 9.00
N GLU A 22 7.12 11.67 8.96
CA GLU A 22 7.84 10.67 9.75
C GLU A 22 7.73 10.90 11.26
N ARG A 23 7.59 9.82 12.03
CA ARG A 23 7.48 9.91 13.51
C ARG A 23 8.77 10.39 14.16
N ARG A 24 9.92 10.10 13.54
CA ARG A 24 11.26 10.46 14.03
C ARG A 24 11.93 11.36 13.00
N ASN A 25 11.78 12.66 13.17
CA ASN A 25 12.44 13.67 12.34
C ASN A 25 13.53 14.40 13.11
N THR A 26 14.72 14.48 12.51
CA THR A 26 15.81 15.33 13.01
C THR A 26 15.69 16.77 12.51
N ILE A 27 14.91 17.01 11.44
CA ILE A 27 14.66 18.32 10.84
C ILE A 27 13.24 18.78 11.25
N PRO A 28 13.09 19.78 12.14
CA PRO A 28 11.79 20.16 12.70
C PRO A 28 10.71 20.55 11.68
N ILE A 29 11.07 21.23 10.58
CA ILE A 29 10.11 21.67 9.56
C ILE A 29 9.39 20.50 8.87
N LEU A 30 10.03 19.33 8.78
CA LEU A 30 9.43 18.12 8.20
C LEU A 30 8.37 17.48 9.10
N ALA A 31 8.26 17.92 10.36
CA ALA A 31 7.15 17.55 11.24
C ALA A 31 5.91 18.44 11.05
N ASN A 32 6.03 19.51 10.26
CA ASN A 32 4.95 20.46 10.01
C ASN A 32 4.18 20.13 8.74
N VAL A 33 2.91 20.55 8.72
CA VAL A 33 2.12 20.77 7.52
C VAL A 33 2.22 22.25 7.14
N LEU A 34 2.49 22.52 5.86
CA LEU A 34 2.36 23.84 5.27
C LEU A 34 0.88 24.09 4.93
N ILE A 35 0.35 25.22 5.38
CA ILE A 35 -1.03 25.64 5.14
C ILE A 35 -0.98 26.91 4.31
N GLU A 36 -1.59 26.90 3.13
CA GLU A 36 -1.65 28.04 2.21
C GLU A 36 -3.12 28.36 1.91
N ALA A 37 -3.59 29.55 2.29
CA ALA A 37 -4.97 29.96 2.08
C ALA A 37 -5.06 31.09 1.07
N GLU A 38 -5.86 30.90 0.03
CA GLU A 38 -6.05 31.85 -1.06
C GLU A 38 -7.44 31.68 -1.70
N GLY A 39 -8.09 32.80 -2.04
CA GLY A 39 -9.42 32.79 -2.64
C GLY A 39 -10.46 32.12 -1.74
N ASN A 40 -11.07 31.03 -2.21
CA ASN A 40 -12.06 30.24 -1.45
C ASN A 40 -11.54 28.85 -1.06
N THR A 41 -10.21 28.68 -1.04
CA THR A 41 -9.58 27.39 -0.83
C THR A 41 -8.39 27.48 0.11
N VAL A 42 -8.09 26.37 0.76
CA VAL A 42 -6.88 26.17 1.55
C VAL A 42 -6.18 24.91 1.06
N GLN A 43 -4.86 24.97 0.96
CA GLN A 43 -3.99 23.88 0.59
C GLN A 43 -3.19 23.42 1.81
N PHE A 44 -3.16 22.12 2.04
CA PHE A 44 -2.35 21.45 3.06
C PHE A 44 -1.28 20.64 2.36
N ARG A 45 -0.01 20.92 2.69
CA ARG A 45 1.14 20.25 2.09
C ARG A 45 2.02 19.63 3.17
N ALA A 46 2.38 18.37 2.99
CA ALA A 46 3.34 17.67 3.84
C ALA A 46 4.32 16.85 3.01
N THR A 47 5.54 16.70 3.49
CA THR A 47 6.58 15.94 2.81
C THR A 47 7.62 15.39 3.77
N ASP A 48 8.19 14.24 3.43
CA ASP A 48 9.38 13.66 4.06
C ASP A 48 10.62 13.73 3.14
N LEU A 49 10.57 14.56 2.09
CA LEU A 49 11.55 14.71 1.00
C LEU A 49 11.53 13.62 -0.08
N ASP A 50 10.89 12.47 0.16
CA ASP A 50 10.71 11.40 -0.84
C ASP A 50 9.29 11.41 -1.40
N ILE A 51 8.31 11.75 -0.56
CA ILE A 51 6.89 11.84 -0.86
C ILE A 51 6.40 13.24 -0.49
N GLU A 52 5.54 13.81 -1.33
CA GLU A 52 4.80 15.04 -1.06
C GLU A 52 3.31 14.76 -1.27
N VAL A 53 2.50 15.12 -0.29
CA VAL A 53 1.04 15.19 -0.44
C VAL A 53 0.60 16.64 -0.42
N VAL A 54 -0.31 16.96 -1.34
CA VAL A 54 -1.00 18.24 -1.44
C VAL A 54 -2.50 17.94 -1.42
N ASP A 55 -3.21 18.43 -0.42
CA ASP A 55 -4.67 18.35 -0.31
C ASP A 55 -5.26 19.76 -0.38
N LYS A 56 -6.21 19.98 -1.29
CA LYS A 56 -6.92 21.23 -1.51
C LYS A 56 -8.36 21.08 -1.03
N ALA A 57 -8.74 21.93 -0.08
CA ALA A 57 -10.05 21.93 0.52
C ALA A 57 -10.76 23.29 0.38
N PRO A 58 -12.11 23.32 0.28
CA PRO A 58 -12.86 24.56 0.36
C PRO A 58 -12.77 25.16 1.77
N ALA A 59 -12.58 26.47 1.84
CA ALA A 59 -12.56 27.22 3.10
C ALA A 59 -12.99 28.67 2.89
N GLN A 60 -13.53 29.28 3.95
CA GLN A 60 -13.81 30.71 3.96
C GLN A 60 -12.53 31.47 4.34
N VAL A 61 -11.83 32.02 3.34
CA VAL A 61 -10.59 32.77 3.58
C VAL A 61 -10.92 34.25 3.76
N GLU A 62 -10.70 34.76 4.98
CA GLU A 62 -10.86 36.20 5.27
C GLU A 62 -9.58 36.98 4.92
N ARG A 63 -8.42 36.34 5.12
CA ARG A 63 -7.12 36.94 4.83
C ARG A 63 -6.19 35.87 4.28
N ALA A 64 -5.79 36.02 3.03
CA ALA A 64 -4.82 35.13 2.40
C ALA A 64 -3.49 35.08 3.16
N GLY A 65 -2.72 34.02 2.93
CA GLY A 65 -1.38 33.85 3.45
C GLY A 65 -1.05 32.39 3.73
N ALA A 66 0.14 32.15 4.24
CA ALA A 66 0.63 30.81 4.51
C ALA A 66 1.43 30.75 5.80
N THR A 67 1.47 29.57 6.42
CA THR A 67 2.24 29.28 7.62
C THR A 67 2.49 27.78 7.73
N THR A 68 3.39 27.34 8.60
CA THR A 68 3.60 25.92 8.88
C THR A 68 3.31 25.61 10.34
N VAL A 69 2.79 24.43 10.64
CA VAL A 69 2.47 24.00 12.01
C VAL A 69 2.60 22.50 12.15
N SER A 70 2.89 21.99 13.35
CA SER A 70 3.00 20.53 13.57
C SER A 70 1.76 19.79 13.08
N ALA A 71 1.94 18.87 12.12
CA ALA A 71 0.85 18.09 11.53
C ALA A 71 0.20 17.18 12.59
N VAL A 72 1.02 16.54 13.43
CA VAL A 72 0.55 15.66 14.51
C VAL A 72 -0.25 16.42 15.55
N THR A 73 0.25 17.57 16.03
CA THR A 73 -0.46 18.36 17.04
C THR A 73 -1.76 18.93 16.49
N LEU A 74 -1.76 19.46 15.25
CA LEU A 74 -2.96 19.98 14.63
C LEU A 74 -4.00 18.88 14.42
N HIS A 75 -3.59 17.70 13.93
CA HIS A 75 -4.48 16.55 13.78
C HIS A 75 -5.15 16.16 15.10
N GLU A 76 -4.37 16.02 16.18
CA GLU A 76 -4.89 15.64 17.49
C GLU A 76 -5.85 16.67 18.08
N ILE A 77 -5.61 17.97 17.83
CA ILE A 77 -6.53 19.04 18.24
C ILE A 77 -7.85 18.89 17.48
N VAL A 78 -7.79 18.87 16.13
CA VAL A 78 -8.99 18.84 15.28
C VAL A 78 -9.82 17.58 15.53
N ARG A 79 -9.16 16.43 15.71
CA ARG A 79 -9.82 15.15 16.03
C ARG A 79 -10.64 15.22 17.32
N LYS A 80 -10.18 15.97 18.33
CA LYS A 80 -10.83 16.12 19.64
C LYS A 80 -11.88 17.24 19.69
N LEU A 81 -11.99 18.06 18.65
CA LEU A 81 -13.06 19.05 18.56
C LEU A 81 -14.42 18.38 18.34
N PRO A 82 -15.54 19.01 18.75
CA PRO A 82 -16.88 18.49 18.52
C PRO A 82 -17.21 18.35 17.02
N ASP A 83 -17.99 17.33 16.67
CA ASP A 83 -18.48 17.14 15.29
C ASP A 83 -19.29 18.36 14.81
N GLY A 84 -19.16 18.71 13.52
CA GLY A 84 -19.82 19.87 12.92
C GLY A 84 -19.28 21.24 13.35
N ALA A 85 -18.21 21.29 14.16
CA ALA A 85 -17.60 22.56 14.55
C ALA A 85 -16.99 23.30 13.34
N LEU A 86 -17.16 24.61 13.31
CA LEU A 86 -16.39 25.50 12.44
C LEU A 86 -15.07 25.86 13.12
N VAL A 87 -13.95 25.58 12.46
CA VAL A 87 -12.61 25.83 12.96
C VAL A 87 -12.03 27.05 12.29
N THR A 88 -11.63 28.06 13.07
CA THR A 88 -10.93 29.24 12.59
C THR A 88 -9.44 29.12 12.85
N LEU A 89 -8.65 29.26 11.79
CA LEU A 89 -7.18 29.33 11.85
C LEU A 89 -6.75 30.77 11.61
N THR A 90 -6.08 31.38 12.59
CA THR A 90 -5.55 32.75 12.49
C THR A 90 -4.06 32.76 12.72
N ASP A 91 -3.30 33.12 11.69
CA ASP A 91 -1.86 33.22 11.74
C ASP A 91 -1.44 34.59 12.28
N ASP A 92 -0.61 34.55 13.31
CA ASP A 92 0.07 35.68 13.94
C ASP A 92 1.57 35.57 13.65
N GLY A 93 1.95 35.93 12.42
CA GLY A 93 3.33 35.87 11.94
C GLY A 93 4.31 36.74 12.74
N ALA A 94 3.84 37.78 13.45
CA ALA A 94 4.70 38.61 14.29
C ALA A 94 5.23 37.83 15.52
N ASN A 95 4.43 36.91 16.05
CA ASN A 95 4.78 36.09 17.21
C ASN A 95 5.15 34.65 16.86
N GLY A 96 5.12 34.27 15.57
CA GLY A 96 5.36 32.90 15.12
C GLY A 96 4.33 31.91 15.69
N ARG A 97 3.05 32.31 15.70
CA ARG A 97 1.96 31.50 16.27
C ARG A 97 0.79 31.33 15.31
N LEU A 98 0.20 30.14 15.34
CA LEU A 98 -1.09 29.85 14.73
C LEU A 98 -2.14 29.66 15.83
N ALA A 99 -3.13 30.56 15.87
CA ALA A 99 -4.29 30.41 16.74
C ALA A 99 -5.33 29.50 16.06
N VAL A 100 -5.72 28.42 16.76
CA VAL A 100 -6.78 27.49 16.35
C VAL A 100 -7.96 27.68 17.29
N THR A 101 -9.11 28.11 16.77
CA THR A 101 -10.31 28.40 17.58
C THR A 101 -11.50 27.62 17.06
N ALA A 102 -12.26 27.00 17.97
CA ALA A 102 -13.53 26.35 17.67
C ALA A 102 -14.46 26.44 18.89
N GLY A 103 -15.56 27.18 18.76
CA GLY A 103 -16.46 27.47 19.87
C GLY A 103 -15.72 28.15 21.04
N ARG A 104 -15.63 27.45 22.18
CA ARG A 104 -14.97 27.95 23.40
C ARG A 104 -13.52 27.47 23.56
N SER A 105 -13.02 26.67 22.63
CA SER A 105 -11.66 26.15 22.64
C SER A 105 -10.73 27.06 21.84
N GLN A 106 -9.58 27.39 22.41
CA GLN A 106 -8.52 28.17 21.78
C GLN A 106 -7.16 27.52 22.05
N PHE A 107 -6.37 27.34 20.99
CA PHE A 107 -5.01 26.81 21.04
C PHE A 107 -4.07 27.76 20.31
N ASN A 108 -2.84 27.91 20.79
CA ASN A 108 -1.81 28.72 20.14
C ASN A 108 -0.58 27.84 19.86
N LEU A 109 -0.36 27.49 18.60
CA LEU A 109 0.68 26.58 18.16
C LEU A 109 1.89 27.36 17.65
N ALA A 110 3.11 26.87 17.94
CA ALA A 110 4.31 27.43 17.35
C ALA A 110 4.34 27.15 15.83
N THR A 111 4.74 28.13 15.05
CA THR A 111 4.90 28.00 13.60
C THR A 111 6.37 28.10 13.21
N LEU A 112 6.68 27.66 11.99
CA LEU A 112 7.95 27.95 11.34
C LEU A 112 7.68 28.68 10.02
N PRO A 113 8.63 29.51 9.53
CA PRO A 113 8.50 30.23 8.27
C PRO A 113 8.20 29.27 7.10
N LYS A 114 7.39 29.73 6.14
CA LYS A 114 7.08 28.90 4.96
C LYS A 114 8.28 28.73 4.04
N GLU A 115 9.21 29.69 4.08
CA GLU A 115 10.42 29.74 3.25
C GLU A 115 11.38 28.59 3.59
N ASP A 116 11.28 28.06 4.80
CA ASP A 116 12.05 26.89 5.26
C ASP A 116 11.39 25.56 4.82
N PHE A 117 10.14 25.60 4.35
CA PHE A 117 9.43 24.40 3.93
C PHE A 117 9.98 23.91 2.58
N PRO A 118 10.38 22.63 2.47
CA PRO A 118 10.97 22.11 1.25
C PRO A 118 10.00 22.18 0.08
N VAL A 119 10.54 22.52 -1.09
CA VAL A 119 9.81 22.50 -2.35
C VAL A 119 10.23 21.25 -3.12
N MET A 120 9.30 20.35 -3.40
CA MET A 120 9.58 19.25 -4.31
C MET A 120 9.76 19.81 -5.73
N ALA A 121 10.94 19.59 -6.33
CA ALA A 121 11.22 20.05 -7.69
C ALA A 121 10.16 19.51 -8.67
N SER A 122 9.75 20.33 -9.64
CA SER A 122 8.93 19.86 -10.75
C SER A 122 9.69 18.79 -11.54
N SER A 123 8.96 17.79 -12.01
CA SER A 123 9.49 16.80 -12.94
C SER A 123 8.73 16.87 -14.25
N GLU A 124 9.46 16.69 -15.35
CA GLU A 124 8.84 16.34 -16.62
C GLU A 124 8.44 14.87 -16.55
N TYR A 125 7.16 14.61 -16.78
CA TYR A 125 6.62 13.25 -16.81
C TYR A 125 6.61 12.77 -18.26
N THR A 126 7.24 11.64 -18.52
CA THR A 126 7.33 11.04 -19.85
C THR A 126 6.00 10.42 -20.28
N THR A 127 5.18 10.01 -19.32
CA THR A 127 3.91 9.32 -19.58
C THR A 127 2.83 9.82 -18.65
N ASN A 128 1.63 10.04 -19.21
CA ASN A 128 0.45 10.46 -18.47
C ASN A 128 -0.75 9.64 -18.93
N PHE A 129 -1.50 9.09 -17.99
CA PHE A 129 -2.73 8.34 -18.26
C PHE A 129 -3.72 8.53 -17.11
N SER A 130 -4.93 7.99 -17.26
CA SER A 130 -5.92 7.94 -16.19
C SER A 130 -6.38 6.52 -15.94
N ALA A 131 -6.60 6.15 -14.69
CA ALA A 131 -7.17 4.86 -14.32
C ALA A 131 -8.25 5.05 -13.24
N ASP A 132 -9.26 4.20 -13.24
CA ASP A 132 -10.29 4.22 -12.20
C ASP A 132 -9.68 3.81 -10.86
N ALA A 133 -10.08 4.45 -9.77
CA ALA A 133 -9.55 4.20 -8.44
C ALA A 133 -9.62 2.71 -8.03
N PRO A 134 -10.70 1.95 -8.31
CA PRO A 134 -10.75 0.52 -8.02
C PRO A 134 -9.69 -0.31 -8.73
N VAL A 135 -9.30 0.07 -9.95
CA VAL A 135 -8.26 -0.64 -10.73
C VAL A 135 -6.89 -0.48 -10.08
N LEU A 136 -6.50 0.76 -9.76
CA LEU A 136 -5.24 1.03 -9.06
C LEU A 136 -5.25 0.41 -7.66
N ARG A 137 -6.39 0.48 -6.96
CA ARG A 137 -6.54 -0.12 -5.62
C ARG A 137 -6.30 -1.61 -5.67
N ARG A 138 -6.92 -2.33 -6.62
CA ARG A 138 -6.69 -3.76 -6.81
C ARG A 138 -5.22 -4.08 -7.08
N LEU A 139 -4.57 -3.35 -7.99
CA LEU A 139 -3.15 -3.54 -8.32
C LEU A 139 -2.23 -3.42 -7.10
N PHE A 140 -2.42 -2.37 -6.29
CA PHE A 140 -1.58 -2.10 -5.13
C PHE A 140 -1.96 -2.94 -3.90
N ASP A 141 -3.24 -3.10 -3.58
CA ASP A 141 -3.68 -3.85 -2.40
C ASP A 141 -3.37 -5.34 -2.52
N LYS A 142 -3.56 -5.94 -3.70
CA LYS A 142 -3.24 -7.36 -3.92
C LYS A 142 -1.74 -7.64 -4.07
N SER A 143 -0.89 -6.62 -4.23
CA SER A 143 0.57 -6.80 -4.33
C SER A 143 1.32 -6.43 -3.05
N LYS A 144 0.83 -5.46 -2.26
CA LYS A 144 1.61 -4.82 -1.18
C LYS A 144 2.13 -5.75 -0.08
N PHE A 145 1.45 -6.87 0.18
CA PHE A 145 1.85 -7.80 1.25
C PHE A 145 3.17 -8.51 0.93
N ALA A 146 3.52 -8.62 -0.36
CA ALA A 146 4.75 -9.23 -0.82
C ALA A 146 5.92 -8.25 -0.93
N ILE A 147 5.76 -6.98 -0.53
CA ILE A 147 6.86 -6.00 -0.53
C ILE A 147 7.86 -6.35 0.59
N SER A 148 9.15 -6.31 0.27
CA SER A 148 10.22 -6.52 1.26
C SER A 148 10.24 -5.43 2.34
N THR A 149 10.66 -5.82 3.52
CA THR A 149 10.95 -4.88 4.63
C THR A 149 12.45 -4.83 4.95
N GLU A 150 13.29 -5.50 4.16
CA GLU A 150 14.73 -5.57 4.36
C GLU A 150 15.44 -4.38 3.72
N GLU A 151 16.29 -3.69 4.48
CA GLU A 151 17.00 -2.51 4.00
C GLU A 151 18.11 -2.84 2.98
N THR A 152 18.68 -4.04 3.04
CA THR A 152 19.80 -4.47 2.17
C THR A 152 19.39 -4.70 0.72
N ARG A 153 18.12 -5.05 0.48
CA ARG A 153 17.53 -5.30 -0.85
C ARG A 153 16.51 -4.23 -1.19
N TYR A 154 16.93 -2.97 -1.13
CA TYR A 154 16.05 -1.81 -1.24
C TYR A 154 15.20 -1.78 -2.54
N TYR A 155 15.66 -2.35 -3.65
CA TYR A 155 14.89 -2.47 -4.90
C TYR A 155 13.66 -3.41 -4.78
N LEU A 156 13.54 -4.16 -3.68
CA LEU A 156 12.36 -4.95 -3.31
C LEU A 156 11.41 -4.22 -2.34
N ASN A 157 11.78 -3.01 -1.87
CA ASN A 157 11.01 -2.24 -0.89
C ASN A 157 9.92 -1.38 -1.55
N GLY A 158 9.33 -1.88 -2.64
CA GLY A 158 8.27 -1.23 -3.38
C GLY A 158 7.52 -2.20 -4.30
N VAL A 159 6.58 -1.65 -5.06
CA VAL A 159 5.81 -2.36 -6.09
C VAL A 159 6.34 -1.93 -7.45
N TYR A 160 6.77 -2.90 -8.26
CA TYR A 160 7.18 -2.66 -9.63
C TYR A 160 5.95 -2.50 -10.52
N MET A 161 5.69 -1.28 -10.97
CA MET A 161 4.59 -0.91 -11.86
C MET A 161 5.14 -0.71 -13.28
N HIS A 162 4.70 -1.52 -14.24
CA HIS A 162 5.21 -1.47 -15.61
C HIS A 162 4.19 -1.98 -16.62
N VAL A 163 4.44 -1.71 -17.92
CA VAL A 163 3.70 -2.34 -19.02
C VAL A 163 4.28 -3.71 -19.30
N ALA A 164 3.43 -4.72 -19.46
CA ALA A 164 3.85 -6.08 -19.79
C ALA A 164 2.99 -6.66 -20.91
N ASP A 165 3.48 -7.71 -21.56
CA ASP A 165 2.66 -8.56 -22.41
C ASP A 165 1.91 -9.60 -21.56
N ALA A 166 0.67 -9.89 -21.97
CA ALA A 166 -0.19 -10.93 -21.41
C ALA A 166 -1.05 -11.56 -22.53
N ASP A 167 -1.76 -12.64 -22.19
CA ASP A 167 -2.73 -13.25 -23.09
C ASP A 167 -3.87 -12.26 -23.36
N GLY A 168 -3.95 -11.75 -24.60
CA GLY A 168 -4.95 -10.74 -25.00
C GLY A 168 -4.40 -9.34 -25.24
N GLY A 169 -3.11 -9.09 -24.99
CA GLY A 169 -2.43 -7.84 -25.34
C GLY A 169 -1.52 -7.30 -24.25
N LYS A 170 -1.22 -6.00 -24.35
CA LYS A 170 -0.46 -5.29 -23.31
C LYS A 170 -1.36 -4.97 -22.12
N VAL A 171 -0.77 -5.00 -20.93
CA VAL A 171 -1.45 -4.80 -19.64
C VAL A 171 -0.64 -3.84 -18.77
N LEU A 172 -1.32 -3.20 -17.81
CA LEU A 172 -0.65 -2.55 -16.68
C LEU A 172 -0.44 -3.59 -15.58
N ARG A 173 0.81 -3.77 -15.14
CA ARG A 173 1.19 -4.81 -14.20
C ARG A 173 1.87 -4.23 -12.96
N CYS A 174 1.44 -4.71 -11.80
CA CYS A 174 2.11 -4.49 -10.52
C CYS A 174 2.71 -5.80 -9.99
N VAL A 175 3.99 -5.78 -9.64
CA VAL A 175 4.71 -6.93 -9.06
C VAL A 175 5.37 -6.53 -7.74
N ALA A 176 5.24 -7.37 -6.73
CA ALA A 176 5.97 -7.23 -5.47
C ALA A 176 6.55 -8.57 -5.04
N THR A 177 7.75 -8.55 -4.47
CA THR A 177 8.40 -9.75 -3.92
C THR A 177 9.39 -9.38 -2.82
N ASP A 178 9.52 -10.25 -1.82
CA ASP A 178 10.53 -10.21 -0.76
C ASP A 178 11.65 -11.25 -0.97
N GLY A 179 11.60 -11.95 -2.11
CA GLY A 179 12.48 -13.08 -2.46
C GLY A 179 12.02 -14.44 -1.92
N HIS A 180 11.00 -14.49 -1.07
CA HIS A 180 10.39 -15.73 -0.58
C HIS A 180 8.99 -15.97 -1.13
N ARG A 181 8.35 -14.91 -1.59
CA ARG A 181 7.03 -14.92 -2.21
C ARG A 181 6.90 -13.77 -3.18
N LEU A 182 5.94 -13.88 -4.08
CA LEU A 182 5.70 -12.91 -5.12
C LEU A 182 4.20 -12.74 -5.34
N ALA A 183 3.77 -11.51 -5.61
CA ALA A 183 2.44 -11.20 -6.12
C ALA A 183 2.61 -10.47 -7.46
N ARG A 184 1.90 -10.94 -8.50
CA ARG A 184 1.79 -10.28 -9.79
C ARG A 184 0.32 -10.05 -10.08
N ILE A 185 -0.05 -8.80 -10.28
CA ILE A 185 -1.42 -8.37 -10.53
C ILE A 185 -1.46 -7.58 -11.84
N ASP A 186 -2.37 -7.97 -12.73
CA ASP A 186 -2.62 -7.31 -14.01
C ASP A 186 -3.95 -6.56 -14.00
N ALA A 187 -3.99 -5.50 -14.79
CA ALA A 187 -5.18 -4.81 -15.22
C ALA A 187 -5.06 -4.47 -16.71
N ASP A 188 -6.19 -4.18 -17.34
CA ASP A 188 -6.23 -3.65 -18.70
C ASP A 188 -5.34 -2.41 -18.80
N LEU A 189 -4.59 -2.30 -19.90
CA LEU A 189 -3.70 -1.16 -20.12
C LEU A 189 -4.52 0.11 -20.37
N PRO A 190 -4.41 1.14 -19.52
CA PRO A 190 -5.10 2.41 -19.76
C PRO A 190 -4.59 3.11 -21.02
N GLU A 191 -5.46 3.85 -21.69
CA GLU A 191 -5.06 4.69 -22.82
C GLU A 191 -3.97 5.68 -22.39
N GLY A 192 -2.90 5.80 -23.21
CA GLY A 192 -1.75 6.66 -22.92
C GLY A 192 -0.67 6.02 -22.05
N ALA A 193 -0.87 4.81 -21.51
CA ALA A 193 0.12 4.14 -20.65
C ALA A 193 1.15 3.29 -21.41
N ALA A 194 1.01 3.11 -22.73
CA ALA A 194 1.77 2.11 -23.51
C ALA A 194 3.30 2.27 -23.48
N ASP A 195 3.79 3.51 -23.38
CA ASP A 195 5.21 3.86 -23.36
C ASP A 195 5.72 4.18 -21.95
N MET A 196 4.96 3.79 -20.92
CA MET A 196 5.32 4.04 -19.52
C MET A 196 6.63 3.32 -19.16
N PRO A 197 7.63 4.01 -18.58
CA PRO A 197 8.82 3.34 -18.04
C PRO A 197 8.41 2.46 -16.85
N GLY A 198 9.08 1.32 -16.69
CA GLY A 198 8.89 0.51 -15.49
C GLY A 198 9.47 1.22 -14.26
N VAL A 199 8.67 1.41 -13.22
CA VAL A 199 9.06 2.13 -12.01
C VAL A 199 8.76 1.32 -10.75
N ILE A 200 9.61 1.47 -9.73
CA ILE A 200 9.39 0.84 -8.42
C ILE A 200 8.78 1.87 -7.47
N VAL A 201 7.48 1.75 -7.22
CA VAL A 201 6.73 2.64 -6.32
C VAL A 201 7.04 2.27 -4.87
N PRO A 202 7.64 3.16 -4.06
CA PRO A 202 8.07 2.83 -2.70
C PRO A 202 6.92 2.35 -1.81
N ARG A 203 7.23 1.45 -0.86
CA ARG A 203 6.26 0.89 0.09
C ARG A 203 5.44 1.97 0.81
N LYS A 204 6.08 3.05 1.24
CA LYS A 204 5.40 4.15 1.94
C LYS A 204 4.38 4.83 1.03
N THR A 205 4.75 5.11 -0.22
CA THR A 205 3.86 5.66 -1.26
C THR A 205 2.65 4.75 -1.51
N VAL A 206 2.87 3.44 -1.57
CA VAL A 206 1.78 2.45 -1.68
C VAL A 206 0.83 2.52 -0.48
N GLY A 207 1.35 2.75 0.73
CA GLY A 207 0.54 2.96 1.93
C GLY A 207 -0.31 4.23 1.86
N GLU A 208 0.27 5.33 1.40
CA GLU A 208 -0.42 6.64 1.27
C GLU A 208 -1.48 6.64 0.17
N LEU A 209 -1.25 5.89 -0.92
CA LEU A 209 -2.20 5.74 -2.02
C LEU A 209 -3.57 5.27 -1.56
N ARG A 210 -3.64 4.42 -0.53
CA ARG A 210 -4.92 3.86 -0.05
C ARG A 210 -5.96 4.94 0.24
N LYS A 211 -5.56 6.09 0.79
CA LYS A 211 -6.46 7.21 1.10
C LYS A 211 -6.94 7.96 -0.14
N LEU A 212 -6.11 8.02 -1.18
CA LEU A 212 -6.46 8.61 -2.47
C LEU A 212 -7.48 7.75 -3.23
N LEU A 213 -7.40 6.44 -3.02
CA LEU A 213 -8.17 5.43 -3.74
C LEU A 213 -9.45 4.98 -2.99
N GLU A 214 -9.97 5.77 -2.04
CA GLU A 214 -11.15 5.41 -1.25
C GLU A 214 -12.47 5.56 -2.02
N ASP A 215 -12.54 6.50 -2.96
CA ASP A 215 -13.75 6.78 -3.73
C ASP A 215 -13.74 5.99 -5.05
N ASP A 216 -14.69 5.06 -5.20
CA ASP A 216 -14.79 4.14 -6.33
C ASP A 216 -15.19 4.83 -7.64
N ASP A 217 -15.85 5.99 -7.56
CA ASP A 217 -16.31 6.73 -8.74
C ASP A 217 -15.23 7.71 -9.27
N THR A 218 -14.08 7.77 -8.59
CA THR A 218 -13.01 8.71 -8.93
C THR A 218 -12.03 8.13 -9.96
N LYS A 219 -11.72 8.93 -10.98
CA LYS A 219 -10.58 8.70 -11.88
C LYS A 219 -9.32 9.33 -11.32
N ILE A 220 -8.24 8.57 -11.33
CA ILE A 220 -6.92 9.00 -10.88
C ILE A 220 -6.06 9.34 -12.10
N ALA A 221 -5.58 10.57 -12.17
CA ALA A 221 -4.54 10.95 -13.11
C ALA A 221 -3.19 10.40 -12.61
N VAL A 222 -2.49 9.66 -13.47
CA VAL A 222 -1.19 9.06 -13.18
C VAL A 222 -0.15 9.66 -14.12
N SER A 223 0.91 10.23 -13.53
CA SER A 223 2.05 10.77 -14.28
C SER A 223 3.33 10.07 -13.85
N VAL A 224 4.09 9.58 -14.82
CA VAL A 224 5.27 8.73 -14.56
C VAL A 224 6.49 9.28 -15.30
N SER A 225 7.63 9.25 -14.60
CA SER A 225 8.98 9.40 -15.16
C SER A 225 9.90 8.37 -14.51
N GLU A 226 11.13 8.24 -14.99
CA GLU A 226 12.13 7.32 -14.41
C GLU A 226 12.51 7.67 -12.96
N THR A 227 12.20 8.88 -12.49
CA THR A 227 12.59 9.35 -11.15
C THR A 227 11.42 9.64 -10.23
N LYS A 228 10.20 9.83 -10.77
CA LYS A 228 9.01 10.16 -9.97
C LYS A 228 7.74 9.53 -10.53
N VAL A 229 6.80 9.31 -9.62
CA VAL A 229 5.42 8.97 -9.92
C VAL A 229 4.50 9.96 -9.22
N ARG A 230 3.41 10.35 -9.88
CA ARG A 230 2.35 11.19 -9.31
C ARG A 230 1.00 10.53 -9.53
N PHE A 231 0.18 10.58 -8.49
CA PHE A 231 -1.22 10.18 -8.52
C PHE A 231 -2.05 11.39 -8.07
N ALA A 232 -3.03 11.79 -8.87
CA ALA A 232 -3.77 13.02 -8.63
C ALA A 232 -5.27 12.86 -8.90
N THR A 233 -6.03 13.54 -8.05
CA THR A 233 -7.44 13.90 -8.23
C THR A 233 -7.50 15.44 -8.34
N PRO A 234 -8.67 16.05 -8.60
CA PRO A 234 -8.80 17.51 -8.58
C PRO A 234 -8.39 18.16 -7.24
N ASP A 235 -8.59 17.44 -6.13
CA ASP A 235 -8.40 17.97 -4.79
C ASP A 235 -7.09 17.49 -4.14
N ILE A 236 -6.66 16.26 -4.41
CA ILE A 236 -5.48 15.66 -3.76
C ILE A 236 -4.45 15.24 -4.81
N THR A 237 -3.20 15.61 -4.58
CA THR A 237 -2.04 15.18 -5.37
C THR A 237 -1.00 14.51 -4.46
N LEU A 238 -0.63 13.28 -4.78
CA LEU A 238 0.46 12.54 -4.16
C LEU A 238 1.61 12.42 -5.17
N THR A 239 2.76 13.00 -4.85
CA THR A 239 3.99 12.87 -5.66
C THR A 239 5.03 12.11 -4.86
N SER A 240 5.73 11.17 -5.50
CA SER A 240 6.75 10.34 -4.88
C SER A 240 7.96 10.20 -5.79
N LYS A 241 9.16 10.16 -5.21
CA LYS A 241 10.31 9.54 -5.89
C LYS A 241 10.02 8.06 -6.13
N VAL A 242 10.67 7.48 -7.14
CA VAL A 242 10.68 6.03 -7.33
C VAL A 242 11.99 5.46 -6.79
N ILE A 243 12.02 4.17 -6.50
CA ILE A 243 13.27 3.53 -6.07
C ILE A 243 14.19 3.42 -7.28
N ASP A 244 15.38 4.02 -7.19
CA ASP A 244 16.42 3.95 -8.20
C ASP A 244 17.10 2.57 -8.16
N GLY A 245 16.64 1.66 -9.00
CA GLY A 245 17.18 0.31 -9.09
C GLY A 245 16.47 -0.53 -10.14
N THR A 246 17.13 -1.59 -10.59
CA THR A 246 16.53 -2.55 -11.53
C THR A 246 15.76 -3.61 -10.75
N PHE A 247 14.45 -3.71 -10.99
CA PHE A 247 13.65 -4.79 -10.44
C PHE A 247 14.10 -6.13 -11.06
N PRO A 248 14.22 -7.23 -10.28
CA PRO A 248 14.66 -8.51 -10.80
C PRO A 248 13.74 -9.03 -11.93
N ASP A 249 14.30 -9.86 -12.81
CA ASP A 249 13.52 -10.60 -13.81
C ASP A 249 12.63 -11.64 -13.13
N TYR A 250 11.47 -11.18 -12.68
CA TYR A 250 10.52 -11.96 -11.90
C TYR A 250 9.81 -13.04 -12.74
N THR A 251 9.84 -12.95 -14.07
CA THR A 251 9.15 -13.93 -14.92
C THR A 251 9.73 -15.32 -14.76
N ARG A 252 11.04 -15.41 -14.42
CA ARG A 252 11.76 -16.66 -14.19
C ARG A 252 11.33 -17.41 -12.93
N VAL A 253 10.71 -16.72 -11.96
CA VAL A 253 10.29 -17.34 -10.70
C VAL A 253 8.82 -17.77 -10.71
N ILE A 254 8.03 -17.33 -11.69
CA ILE A 254 6.63 -17.73 -11.84
C ILE A 254 6.59 -19.06 -12.60
N PRO A 255 6.23 -20.18 -11.94
CA PRO A 255 6.25 -21.48 -12.58
C PRO A 255 5.15 -21.60 -13.65
N GLN A 256 5.49 -22.15 -14.81
CA GLN A 256 4.56 -22.35 -15.94
C GLN A 256 4.13 -23.82 -16.13
N GLY A 257 4.84 -24.75 -15.51
CA GLY A 257 4.69 -26.20 -15.73
C GLY A 257 4.24 -26.98 -14.49
N ASN A 258 3.63 -26.32 -13.51
CA ASN A 258 3.11 -27.00 -12.33
C ASN A 258 1.91 -27.86 -12.74
N THR A 259 2.05 -29.17 -12.62
CA THR A 259 1.07 -30.15 -13.12
C THR A 259 0.07 -30.60 -12.07
N ARG A 260 0.44 -30.53 -10.79
CA ARG A 260 -0.41 -30.99 -9.69
C ARG A 260 -1.32 -29.86 -9.24
N LYS A 261 -2.62 -30.13 -9.10
CA LYS A 261 -3.62 -29.10 -8.80
C LYS A 261 -4.42 -29.45 -7.55
N MET A 262 -4.41 -28.55 -6.58
CA MET A 262 -5.32 -28.59 -5.42
C MET A 262 -6.27 -27.40 -5.49
N GLU A 263 -7.57 -27.65 -5.27
CA GLU A 263 -8.54 -26.59 -4.99
C GLU A 263 -9.07 -26.73 -3.56
N VAL A 264 -9.21 -25.61 -2.86
CA VAL A 264 -9.70 -25.56 -1.48
C VAL A 264 -10.46 -24.27 -1.23
N ASP A 265 -11.45 -24.30 -0.34
CA ASP A 265 -12.07 -23.07 0.17
C ASP A 265 -11.00 -22.22 0.88
N ALA A 266 -10.80 -20.99 0.40
CA ALA A 266 -9.72 -20.15 0.88
C ALA A 266 -9.87 -19.77 2.36
N SER A 267 -11.12 -19.62 2.83
CA SER A 267 -11.43 -19.24 4.21
C SER A 267 -11.21 -20.40 5.18
N GLU A 268 -11.62 -21.61 4.80
CA GLU A 268 -11.38 -22.83 5.57
C GLU A 268 -9.89 -23.15 5.65
N PHE A 269 -9.18 -23.07 4.51
CA PHE A 269 -7.73 -23.24 4.46
C PHE A 269 -7.00 -22.24 5.34
N ALA A 270 -7.33 -20.94 5.23
CA ALA A 270 -6.70 -19.91 6.05
C ALA A 270 -6.95 -20.15 7.55
N ALA A 271 -8.19 -20.48 7.93
CA ALA A 271 -8.52 -20.74 9.33
C ALA A 271 -7.78 -21.98 9.89
N ALA A 272 -7.61 -23.03 9.10
CA ALA A 272 -6.87 -24.21 9.50
C ALA A 272 -5.36 -23.94 9.60
N VAL A 273 -4.77 -23.22 8.64
CA VAL A 273 -3.36 -22.79 8.72
C VAL A 273 -3.12 -21.95 9.98
N ASP A 274 -4.02 -21.03 10.31
CA ASP A 274 -3.91 -20.18 11.51
C ASP A 274 -3.96 -21.01 12.81
N ARG A 275 -4.90 -21.97 12.88
CA ARG A 275 -5.01 -22.90 14.01
C ARG A 275 -3.75 -23.72 14.22
N VAL A 276 -3.23 -24.39 13.18
CA VAL A 276 -2.02 -25.23 13.34
C VAL A 276 -0.77 -24.38 13.61
N ALA A 277 -0.69 -23.17 13.03
CA ALA A 277 0.43 -22.27 13.23
C ALA A 277 0.51 -21.70 14.66
N THR A 278 -0.58 -21.76 15.43
CA THR A 278 -0.62 -21.33 16.84
C THR A 278 0.39 -22.07 17.72
N VAL A 279 0.72 -23.32 17.38
CA VAL A 279 1.71 -24.14 18.10
C VAL A 279 3.15 -23.85 17.64
N SER A 280 3.34 -23.17 16.50
CA SER A 280 4.66 -22.81 16.02
C SER A 280 5.29 -21.67 16.83
N SER A 281 6.59 -21.77 17.09
CA SER A 281 7.37 -20.61 17.52
C SER A 281 7.45 -19.54 16.43
N GLU A 282 7.63 -18.27 16.83
CA GLU A 282 7.80 -17.15 15.89
C GLU A 282 8.98 -17.32 14.93
N ARG A 283 9.97 -18.15 15.30
CA ARG A 283 11.23 -18.34 14.58
C ARG A 283 11.13 -19.30 13.40
N SER A 284 10.26 -20.31 13.46
CA SER A 284 10.12 -21.31 12.40
C SER A 284 8.92 -21.00 11.49
N ARG A 285 7.74 -20.78 12.09
CA ARG A 285 6.44 -20.59 11.39
C ARG A 285 6.23 -21.60 10.25
N ALA A 286 6.84 -22.79 10.31
CA ALA A 286 6.80 -23.74 9.22
C ALA A 286 5.59 -24.65 9.36
N VAL A 287 4.77 -24.72 8.31
CA VAL A 287 3.62 -25.60 8.20
C VAL A 287 3.91 -26.60 7.09
N LYS A 288 3.74 -27.87 7.40
CA LYS A 288 3.85 -28.97 6.44
C LYS A 288 2.47 -29.31 5.90
N MET A 289 2.37 -29.35 4.57
CA MET A 289 1.21 -29.80 3.82
C MET A 289 1.48 -31.21 3.29
N GLN A 290 0.61 -32.16 3.62
CA GLN A 290 0.60 -33.49 3.02
C GLN A 290 -0.68 -33.63 2.20
N LEU A 291 -0.51 -33.75 0.88
CA LEU A 291 -1.59 -33.90 -0.09
C LEU A 291 -1.76 -35.37 -0.45
N ASP A 292 -3.00 -35.83 -0.40
CA ASP A 292 -3.46 -37.16 -0.82
C ASP A 292 -4.82 -37.02 -1.53
N GLU A 293 -5.32 -38.11 -2.12
CA GLU A 293 -6.62 -38.10 -2.83
C GLU A 293 -7.73 -37.50 -1.94
N ASP A 294 -8.32 -36.40 -2.42
CA ASP A 294 -9.34 -35.57 -1.76
C ASP A 294 -9.01 -35.04 -0.34
N ARG A 295 -7.72 -35.04 0.04
CA ARG A 295 -7.31 -34.80 1.43
C ARG A 295 -6.03 -33.97 1.54
N LEU A 296 -6.07 -32.97 2.44
CA LEU A 296 -4.90 -32.20 2.87
C LEU A 296 -4.74 -32.32 4.38
N ILE A 297 -3.55 -32.72 4.82
CA ILE A 297 -3.16 -32.68 6.24
C ILE A 297 -2.17 -31.52 6.42
N LEU A 298 -2.53 -30.58 7.29
CA LEU A 298 -1.67 -29.52 7.76
C LEU A 298 -1.05 -29.94 9.09
N SER A 299 0.26 -29.85 9.21
CA SER A 299 0.95 -30.18 10.46
C SER A 299 2.05 -29.19 10.82
N VAL A 300 2.21 -28.95 12.12
CA VAL A 300 3.27 -28.14 12.71
C VAL A 300 3.89 -28.95 13.84
N ASN A 301 5.22 -29.00 13.89
CA ASN A 301 5.95 -29.64 14.97
C ASN A 301 6.97 -28.65 15.55
N ALA A 302 6.76 -28.26 16.80
CA ALA A 302 7.60 -27.33 17.54
C ALA A 302 8.19 -28.05 18.78
N PRO A 303 9.52 -28.28 18.85
CA PRO A 303 10.13 -29.07 19.93
C PRO A 303 9.75 -28.64 21.35
N ASP A 304 9.57 -27.34 21.57
CA ASP A 304 9.29 -26.75 22.89
C ASP A 304 7.80 -26.52 23.17
N SER A 305 6.95 -26.51 22.14
CA SER A 305 5.54 -26.08 22.24
C SER A 305 4.53 -27.18 21.90
N GLY A 306 4.98 -28.28 21.31
CA GLY A 306 4.16 -29.44 20.95
C GLY A 306 3.96 -29.57 19.44
N ALA A 307 2.91 -30.30 19.07
CA ALA A 307 2.52 -30.51 17.68
C ALA A 307 1.04 -30.19 17.49
N ALA A 308 0.70 -29.72 16.29
CA ALA A 308 -0.66 -29.55 15.82
C ALA A 308 -0.82 -30.26 14.47
N GLU A 309 -1.97 -30.87 14.27
CA GLU A 309 -2.37 -31.49 13.02
C GLU A 309 -3.84 -31.17 12.77
N GLU A 310 -4.16 -30.81 11.53
CA GLU A 310 -5.52 -30.57 11.09
C GLU A 310 -5.72 -31.08 9.66
N GLU A 311 -6.89 -31.66 9.41
CA GLU A 311 -7.26 -32.25 8.13
C GLU A 311 -8.34 -31.40 7.44
N LEU A 312 -8.18 -31.22 6.14
CA LEU A 312 -9.11 -30.53 5.26
C LEU A 312 -9.50 -31.44 4.10
N ALA A 313 -10.78 -31.42 3.73
CA ALA A 313 -11.21 -31.93 2.45
C ALA A 313 -10.82 -30.93 1.36
N VAL A 314 -10.18 -31.41 0.29
CA VAL A 314 -9.72 -30.59 -0.84
C VAL A 314 -10.02 -31.32 -2.14
N ALA A 315 -10.12 -30.61 -3.26
CA ALA A 315 -10.14 -31.27 -4.56
C ALA A 315 -8.70 -31.51 -5.02
N TYR A 316 -8.21 -32.74 -4.86
CA TYR A 316 -6.86 -33.16 -5.26
C TYR A 316 -6.87 -34.61 -5.75
N GLY A 317 -6.38 -34.84 -6.97
CA GLY A 317 -6.37 -36.17 -7.61
C GLY A 317 -5.01 -36.59 -8.18
N ASP A 318 -3.95 -35.89 -7.82
CA ASP A 318 -2.59 -36.13 -8.30
C ASP A 318 -1.78 -37.01 -7.32
N GLU A 319 -0.53 -37.34 -7.68
CA GLU A 319 0.36 -38.11 -6.80
C GLU A 319 0.59 -37.40 -5.47
N ARG A 320 0.65 -38.18 -4.38
CA ARG A 320 0.97 -37.68 -3.04
C ARG A 320 2.15 -36.71 -3.03
N LEU A 321 1.98 -35.61 -2.30
CA LEU A 321 3.00 -34.57 -2.18
C LEU A 321 3.13 -34.13 -0.72
N GLU A 322 4.37 -34.04 -0.24
CA GLU A 322 4.69 -33.41 1.04
C GLU A 322 5.53 -32.17 0.78
N ILE A 323 5.08 -31.02 1.27
CA ILE A 323 5.73 -29.73 1.02
C ILE A 323 5.55 -28.80 2.21
N GLY A 324 6.59 -28.03 2.54
CA GLY A 324 6.60 -27.10 3.66
C GLY A 324 6.54 -25.64 3.22
N PHE A 325 5.86 -24.79 3.99
CA PHE A 325 5.82 -23.35 3.77
C PHE A 325 5.89 -22.57 5.06
N ASN A 326 6.16 -21.27 4.95
CA ASN A 326 5.91 -20.34 6.03
C ASN A 326 4.39 -20.09 6.16
N ALA A 327 3.82 -20.37 7.33
CA ALA A 327 2.41 -20.19 7.65
C ALA A 327 1.92 -18.76 7.37
N LYS A 328 2.71 -17.75 7.73
CA LYS A 328 2.36 -16.35 7.49
C LYS A 328 2.19 -16.08 6.00
N TYR A 329 3.02 -16.69 5.16
CA TYR A 329 2.94 -16.48 3.71
C TYR A 329 1.70 -17.15 3.13
N LEU A 330 1.37 -18.36 3.58
CA LEU A 330 0.14 -19.04 3.20
C LEU A 330 -1.11 -18.24 3.60
N LEU A 331 -1.15 -17.72 4.83
CA LEU A 331 -2.26 -16.91 5.32
C LEU A 331 -2.44 -15.63 4.51
N GLU A 332 -1.35 -14.90 4.27
CA GLU A 332 -1.43 -13.64 3.52
C GLU A 332 -1.85 -13.87 2.07
N ILE A 333 -1.39 -14.95 1.44
CA ILE A 333 -1.79 -15.37 0.09
C ILE A 333 -3.26 -15.80 0.06
N ALA A 334 -3.70 -16.68 0.97
CA ALA A 334 -5.09 -17.13 1.06
C ALA A 334 -6.07 -15.97 1.30
N SER A 335 -5.65 -14.95 2.08
CA SER A 335 -6.46 -13.75 2.31
C SER A 335 -6.64 -12.84 1.09
N GLN A 336 -5.97 -13.13 -0.03
CA GLN A 336 -6.15 -12.39 -1.27
C GLN A 336 -7.30 -12.92 -2.14
N VAL A 337 -7.89 -14.05 -1.78
CA VAL A 337 -9.03 -14.67 -2.49
C VAL A 337 -10.32 -14.00 -2.02
N ASP A 338 -11.13 -13.48 -2.95
CA ASP A 338 -12.30 -12.66 -2.59
C ASP A 338 -13.61 -13.48 -2.52
N ARG A 339 -13.84 -14.42 -3.45
CA ARG A 339 -15.15 -15.05 -3.65
C ARG A 339 -15.13 -16.53 -4.05
N GLU A 340 -14.01 -17.06 -4.53
CA GLU A 340 -13.93 -18.45 -5.02
C GLU A 340 -12.96 -19.32 -4.19
N ASN A 341 -12.66 -20.51 -4.73
CA ASN A 341 -11.65 -21.41 -4.19
C ASN A 341 -10.24 -20.89 -4.49
N ALA A 342 -9.34 -21.10 -3.54
CA ALA A 342 -7.90 -20.99 -3.80
C ALA A 342 -7.45 -22.20 -4.62
N VAL A 343 -6.81 -21.95 -5.76
CA VAL A 343 -6.24 -22.97 -6.63
C VAL A 343 -4.72 -22.92 -6.48
N PHE A 344 -4.16 -23.99 -5.92
CA PHE A 344 -2.73 -24.18 -5.81
C PHE A 344 -2.23 -25.13 -6.90
N LEU A 345 -1.19 -24.68 -7.61
CA LEU A 345 -0.48 -25.47 -8.61
C LEU A 345 0.90 -25.81 -8.08
N PHE A 346 1.23 -27.09 -8.00
CA PHE A 346 2.50 -27.63 -7.51
C PHE A 346 3.24 -28.42 -8.59
N ASN A 347 4.55 -28.59 -8.38
CA ASN A 347 5.36 -29.55 -9.12
C ASN A 347 6.00 -30.55 -8.14
N SER A 348 7.23 -30.31 -7.68
CA SER A 348 7.87 -31.09 -6.61
C SER A 348 7.95 -30.32 -5.29
N ALA A 349 8.33 -31.00 -4.20
CA ALA A 349 8.47 -30.41 -2.87
C ALA A 349 9.48 -29.26 -2.75
N GLY A 350 10.40 -29.13 -3.73
CA GLY A 350 11.42 -28.08 -3.78
C GLY A 350 11.07 -26.92 -4.72
N ASP A 351 10.01 -27.05 -5.51
CA ASP A 351 9.67 -26.07 -6.55
C ASP A 351 8.74 -24.97 -6.05
N PRO A 352 8.80 -23.76 -6.63
CA PRO A 352 7.84 -22.70 -6.34
C PRO A 352 6.40 -23.16 -6.56
N THR A 353 5.53 -22.80 -5.63
CA THR A 353 4.09 -23.08 -5.73
C THR A 353 3.37 -21.83 -6.19
N LEU A 354 2.47 -22.00 -7.15
CA LEU A 354 1.63 -20.92 -7.66
C LEU A 354 0.24 -21.02 -7.04
N MET A 355 -0.31 -19.90 -6.59
CA MET A 355 -1.69 -19.77 -6.12
C MET A 355 -2.42 -18.74 -6.98
N ARG A 356 -3.68 -19.03 -7.33
CA ARG A 356 -4.62 -18.07 -7.90
C ARG A 356 -6.05 -18.30 -7.38
N GLU A 357 -6.91 -17.31 -7.55
CA GLU A 357 -8.34 -17.43 -7.28
C GLU A 357 -9.04 -18.08 -8.49
N GLY A 358 -9.56 -19.29 -8.31
CA GLY A 358 -10.24 -20.05 -9.37
C GLY A 358 -9.44 -20.10 -10.69
N ASN A 359 -10.01 -19.47 -11.72
CA ASN A 359 -9.41 -19.34 -13.05
C ASN A 359 -8.87 -17.93 -13.36
N ASP A 360 -8.87 -17.01 -12.39
CA ASP A 360 -8.29 -15.66 -12.59
C ASP A 360 -6.78 -15.77 -12.79
N THR A 361 -6.33 -15.51 -14.01
CA THR A 361 -4.90 -15.45 -14.36
C THR A 361 -4.33 -14.04 -14.26
N SER A 362 -5.15 -13.03 -13.96
CA SER A 362 -4.69 -11.65 -13.80
C SER A 362 -4.06 -11.43 -12.43
N ALA A 363 -4.46 -12.15 -11.39
CA ALA A 363 -3.81 -12.17 -10.08
C ALA A 363 -3.15 -13.53 -9.80
N VAL A 364 -1.82 -13.52 -9.70
CA VAL A 364 -1.02 -14.72 -9.47
C VAL A 364 -0.08 -14.49 -8.29
N TYR A 365 -0.02 -15.48 -7.41
CA TYR A 365 0.85 -15.49 -6.25
C TYR A 365 1.82 -16.66 -6.34
N VAL A 366 3.05 -16.43 -5.90
CA VAL A 366 4.06 -17.49 -5.81
C VAL A 366 4.57 -17.53 -4.38
N VAL A 367 4.75 -18.73 -3.85
CA VAL A 367 5.37 -18.96 -2.55
C VAL A 367 6.47 -20.00 -2.68
N MET A 368 7.64 -19.69 -2.12
CA MET A 368 8.79 -20.58 -2.11
C MET A 368 8.62 -21.61 -0.98
N PRO A 369 8.85 -22.91 -1.25
CA PRO A 369 8.80 -23.92 -0.22
C PRO A 369 9.99 -23.79 0.76
N MET A 370 9.79 -24.36 1.94
CA MET A 370 10.78 -24.50 2.99
C MET A 370 10.94 -25.97 3.34
N ARG A 371 12.14 -26.35 3.79
CA ARG A 371 12.36 -27.68 4.36
C ARG A 371 11.65 -27.78 5.70
N VAL A 372 10.86 -28.83 5.87
CA VAL A 372 10.06 -29.15 7.07
C VAL A 372 10.36 -30.55 7.59
#